data_AF-S6BNF2-F1
#
_entry.id   AF-S6BNF2-F1
#
_cell.length_a   1.000
_cell.length_b   1.000
_cell.length_c   1.000
_cell.angle_alpha   90.00
_cell.angle_beta   90.00
_cell.angle_gamma   90.00
#
_symmetry.space_group_name_H-M   'P 1'
#
loop_
_entity.id
_entity.type
_entity.pdbx_description
1 polymer ?
#
loop_
_entity_poly.entity_id
_entity_poly.type
_entity_poly.pdbx_seq_one_letter_code
_entity_poly.pdbx_strand_id
1 'polypeptide(L)'
;MCKECGNMTTTGVPSPLQAFLEDRLPGFSCDVVRDIEDPDKYPPAASHLGHCNGSGQCCPLPMGFRNQFQEGITHTGQRLYGILYFFSNENMMQSCVYTLVRVTAALSATTPQVLGDVFGFFRGGVGNKESGKNKNGQDGITCQHQGDPSTKGDGDYFCGWCASGLRDEVKKIEWIPFDTKPGGHYRETVGKALIQIKGEKNSLKASTNLSTLTDGNHYVSPLTGELYTAVSATFGGTYLSWVLYLSDALHSGLESLATEFKQIECRGCRECDPNKCKKGAHGQGSGQCGCQSIVSCTGVLPVLYRHGFSYGNPFDLEGYEQKDGKTEGDYSIEKKGGEKHCHEFLQSLSAVIKKKEEAASQQGQDTKEHPLTNLLSQVGKLQYDIRLPWIFVLTLAWLVAVLYLAFGAIWPLDWTHMRSHWLRGGAHQWQCMWYKVMTGRKGMELVEYFGRK
;
A
#
# COMPACT_ATOMS: atom_id res chain seq x y z
N MET A 1 -22.75 41.03 17.41
CA MET A 1 -21.83 40.11 18.12
C MET A 1 -22.70 39.15 18.92
N CYS A 2 -22.55 37.84 18.73
CA CYS A 2 -23.29 36.80 19.44
C CYS A 2 -22.83 36.80 20.90
N LYS A 3 -23.76 36.99 21.86
CA LYS A 3 -23.42 37.13 23.29
C LYS A 3 -22.88 35.84 23.94
N GLU A 4 -23.19 34.67 23.39
CA GLU A 4 -22.74 33.38 23.93
C GLU A 4 -21.42 32.91 23.30
N CYS A 5 -21.18 33.26 22.03
CA CYS A 5 -20.10 32.70 21.23
C CYS A 5 -19.01 33.71 20.84
N GLY A 6 -19.13 34.99 21.22
CA GLY A 6 -18.13 36.03 21.00
C GLY A 6 -17.86 36.42 19.55
N ASN A 7 -18.39 35.65 18.58
CA ASN A 7 -18.20 35.91 17.17
C ASN A 7 -19.01 37.13 16.72
N MET A 8 -18.41 37.94 15.82
CA MET A 8 -19.14 38.97 15.10
C MET A 8 -20.22 38.29 14.25
N THR A 9 -21.47 38.38 14.70
CA THR A 9 -22.62 38.17 13.82
C THR A 9 -22.43 39.11 12.64
N THR A 10 -22.38 38.56 11.43
CA THR A 10 -22.38 39.30 10.16
C THR A 10 -23.72 40.00 10.00
N THR A 11 -23.96 41.03 10.80
CA THR A 11 -25.10 41.93 10.64
C THR A 11 -24.81 42.78 9.41
N GLY A 12 -25.29 42.31 8.25
CA GLY A 12 -25.39 43.08 7.01
C GLY A 12 -24.29 42.89 5.97
N VAL A 13 -23.16 42.24 6.28
CA VAL A 13 -22.08 42.00 5.30
C VAL A 13 -21.76 40.49 5.25
N PRO A 14 -21.96 39.81 4.11
CA PRO A 14 -21.65 38.39 4.00
C PRO A 14 -20.16 38.12 4.20
N SER A 15 -19.81 37.00 4.85
CA SER A 15 -18.41 36.56 4.96
C SER A 15 -17.79 36.31 3.56
N PRO A 16 -16.46 36.30 3.38
CA PRO A 16 -15.86 36.03 2.06
C PRO A 16 -16.32 34.72 1.43
N LEU A 17 -16.48 33.66 2.23
CA LEU A 17 -17.02 32.38 1.78
C LEU A 17 -18.49 32.48 1.37
N GLN A 18 -19.30 33.18 2.17
CA GLN A 18 -20.71 33.40 1.87
C GLN A 18 -20.88 34.26 0.60
N ALA A 19 -20.10 35.31 0.44
CA ALA A 19 -20.12 36.16 -0.75
C ALA A 19 -19.68 35.40 -2.01
N PHE A 20 -18.77 34.42 -1.88
CA PHE A 20 -18.40 33.52 -2.96
C PHE A 20 -19.54 32.57 -3.33
N LEU A 21 -20.17 31.91 -2.35
CA LEU A 21 -21.29 30.98 -2.59
C LEU A 21 -22.57 31.70 -3.09
N GLU A 22 -22.79 32.95 -2.69
CA GLU A 22 -23.90 33.80 -3.16
C GLU A 22 -23.61 34.51 -4.50
N ASP A 23 -22.49 34.23 -5.15
CA ASP A 23 -22.07 34.86 -6.42
C ASP A 23 -21.92 36.40 -6.35
N ARG A 24 -21.71 36.94 -5.14
CA ARG A 24 -21.57 38.39 -4.86
C ARG A 24 -20.13 38.88 -4.90
N LEU A 25 -19.14 37.97 -4.96
CA LEU A 25 -17.73 38.31 -4.91
C LEU A 25 -17.22 38.82 -6.28
N PRO A 26 -16.83 40.11 -6.40
CA PRO A 26 -16.39 40.67 -7.68
C PRO A 26 -15.15 39.94 -8.22
N GLY A 27 -15.15 39.61 -9.51
CA GLY A 27 -14.06 38.87 -10.16
C GLY A 27 -14.13 37.35 -10.03
N PHE A 28 -15.00 36.82 -9.16
CA PHE A 28 -15.25 35.39 -8.98
C PHE A 28 -16.66 34.95 -9.39
N SER A 29 -17.50 35.89 -9.85
CA SER A 29 -18.81 35.62 -10.43
C SER A 29 -18.93 36.19 -11.85
N CYS A 30 -19.85 35.62 -12.61
CA CYS A 30 -20.16 36.09 -13.96
C CYS A 30 -20.84 37.46 -13.90
N ASP A 31 -20.40 38.42 -14.72
CA ASP A 31 -21.00 39.76 -14.77
C ASP A 31 -22.50 39.72 -15.10
N VAL A 32 -22.94 38.76 -15.91
CA VAL A 32 -24.36 38.58 -16.30
C VAL A 32 -25.24 38.16 -15.10
N VAL A 33 -24.64 37.54 -14.09
CA VAL A 33 -25.34 37.00 -12.92
C VAL A 33 -25.26 37.96 -11.73
N ARG A 34 -24.27 38.86 -11.73
CA ARG A 34 -23.96 39.74 -10.60
C ARG A 34 -25.14 40.58 -10.14
N ASP A 35 -26.02 41.00 -11.05
CA ASP A 35 -27.19 41.83 -10.74
C ASP A 35 -28.51 41.04 -10.67
N ILE A 36 -28.47 39.71 -10.84
CA ILE A 36 -29.65 38.84 -10.74
C ILE A 36 -29.84 38.39 -9.29
N GLU A 37 -30.89 38.87 -8.62
CA GLU A 37 -31.17 38.51 -7.21
C GLU A 37 -31.74 37.10 -7.01
N ASP A 38 -32.36 36.55 -8.07
CA ASP A 38 -33.11 35.29 -8.06
C ASP A 38 -32.32 34.18 -8.78
N PRO A 39 -31.84 33.14 -8.06
CA PRO A 39 -31.09 32.02 -8.66
C PRO A 39 -31.82 31.30 -9.78
N ASP A 40 -33.15 31.24 -9.75
CA ASP A 40 -33.94 30.51 -10.76
C ASP A 40 -33.90 31.17 -12.14
N LYS A 41 -33.46 32.44 -12.19
CA LYS A 41 -33.28 33.21 -13.43
C LYS A 41 -31.84 33.17 -13.94
N TYR A 42 -30.97 32.39 -13.31
CA TYR A 42 -29.60 32.25 -13.78
C TYR A 42 -29.59 31.60 -15.16
N PRO A 43 -28.75 32.08 -16.08
CA PRO A 43 -28.69 31.50 -17.40
C PRO A 43 -28.05 30.09 -17.31
N PRO A 44 -28.35 29.18 -18.24
CA PRO A 44 -27.82 27.82 -18.19
C PRO A 44 -26.30 27.80 -18.17
N ALA A 45 -25.68 26.82 -17.50
CA ALA A 45 -24.22 26.66 -17.42
C ALA A 45 -23.52 26.74 -18.80
N ALA A 46 -24.16 26.23 -19.86
CA ALA A 46 -23.63 26.29 -21.22
C ALA A 46 -23.51 27.72 -21.78
N SER A 47 -24.36 28.66 -21.35
CA SER A 47 -24.30 30.06 -21.78
C SER A 47 -23.06 30.79 -21.27
N HIS A 48 -22.47 30.32 -20.16
CA HIS A 48 -21.27 30.88 -19.57
C HIS A 48 -20.00 30.59 -20.39
N LEU A 49 -20.04 29.70 -21.39
CA LEU A 49 -18.92 29.43 -22.28
C LEU A 49 -18.51 30.66 -23.11
N GLY A 50 -19.43 31.61 -23.34
CA GLY A 50 -19.19 32.84 -24.10
C GLY A 50 -18.88 34.09 -23.25
N HIS A 51 -19.02 34.01 -21.93
CA HIS A 51 -18.84 35.15 -21.03
C HIS A 51 -17.40 35.24 -20.53
N CYS A 52 -16.47 35.67 -21.38
CA CYS A 52 -15.06 35.75 -21.00
C CYS A 52 -14.77 37.06 -20.23
N ASN A 53 -14.31 36.98 -18.98
CA ASN A 53 -13.78 38.14 -18.22
C ASN A 53 -12.39 38.63 -18.71
N GLY A 54 -12.01 38.27 -19.94
CA GLY A 54 -10.71 38.55 -20.56
C GLY A 54 -10.30 37.47 -21.56
N SER A 55 -9.30 37.75 -22.41
CA SER A 55 -8.78 36.76 -23.35
C SER A 55 -8.11 35.60 -22.61
N GLY A 56 -8.64 34.38 -22.77
CA GLY A 56 -8.06 33.15 -22.22
C GLY A 56 -8.53 32.74 -20.82
N GLN A 57 -9.49 33.45 -20.23
CA GLN A 57 -10.11 33.05 -18.95
C GLN A 57 -11.51 32.49 -19.18
N CYS A 58 -11.81 31.33 -18.57
CA CYS A 58 -13.16 30.79 -18.52
C CYS A 58 -14.04 31.63 -17.59
N CYS A 59 -15.32 31.79 -17.94
CA CYS A 59 -16.30 32.38 -17.04
C CYS A 59 -16.39 31.56 -15.75
N PRO A 60 -16.34 32.17 -14.56
CA PRO A 60 -16.73 31.49 -13.35
C PRO A 60 -18.21 31.11 -13.43
N LEU A 61 -18.52 29.82 -13.20
CA LEU A 61 -19.91 29.35 -13.12
C LEU A 61 -20.52 29.81 -11.79
N PRO A 62 -21.74 30.36 -11.81
CA PRO A 62 -22.43 30.75 -10.59
C PRO A 62 -22.79 29.52 -9.76
N MET A 63 -22.66 29.64 -8.44
CA MET A 63 -22.93 28.59 -7.47
C MET A 63 -24.43 28.47 -7.14
N GLY A 64 -25.21 29.55 -7.30
CA GLY A 64 -26.68 29.50 -7.22
C GLY A 64 -27.27 29.60 -5.82
N PHE A 65 -26.48 29.90 -4.79
CA PHE A 65 -26.98 29.99 -3.40
C PHE A 65 -27.40 31.41 -2.99
N ARG A 66 -27.67 32.30 -3.95
CA ARG A 66 -27.98 33.70 -3.67
C ARG A 66 -29.26 33.84 -2.85
N ASN A 67 -29.20 34.63 -1.78
CA ASN A 67 -30.30 34.83 -0.83
C ASN A 67 -30.78 33.56 -0.10
N GLN A 68 -30.17 32.39 -0.34
CA GLN A 68 -30.57 31.13 0.30
C GLN A 68 -29.96 30.93 1.70
N PHE A 69 -29.01 31.78 2.11
CA PHE A 69 -28.34 31.66 3.42
C PHE A 69 -29.04 32.40 4.56
N GLN A 70 -30.01 33.30 4.30
CA GLN A 70 -30.52 34.22 5.33
C GLN A 70 -31.95 33.95 5.80
N GLU A 71 -32.83 33.32 5.02
CA GLU A 71 -34.19 33.02 5.48
C GLU A 71 -34.32 31.61 6.06
N GLY A 72 -34.51 31.54 7.38
CA GLY A 72 -35.12 30.37 8.03
C GLY A 72 -34.19 29.20 8.40
N ILE A 73 -32.88 29.27 8.15
CA ILE A 73 -31.93 28.25 8.64
C ILE A 73 -31.71 28.44 10.14
N THR A 74 -32.67 27.96 10.93
CA THR A 74 -32.58 27.80 12.39
C THR A 74 -31.89 26.49 12.78
N HIS A 75 -31.39 25.75 11.79
CA HIS A 75 -30.88 24.41 11.96
C HIS A 75 -29.53 24.45 12.64
N THR A 76 -29.47 23.85 13.82
CA THR A 76 -28.23 23.65 14.58
C THR A 76 -27.29 22.69 13.84
N GLY A 77 -25.99 22.73 14.15
CA GLY A 77 -25.02 21.76 13.61
C GLY A 77 -25.43 20.30 13.80
N GLN A 78 -26.26 20.02 14.81
CA GLN A 78 -26.86 18.70 15.06
C GLN A 78 -27.78 18.22 13.93
N ARG A 79 -28.51 19.12 13.26
CA ARG A 79 -29.36 18.76 12.12
C ARG A 79 -28.56 18.54 10.84
N LEU A 80 -27.50 19.32 10.63
CA LEU A 80 -26.53 19.06 9.55
C LEU A 80 -25.82 17.72 9.78
N TYR A 81 -25.40 17.45 11.02
CA TYR A 81 -24.87 16.14 11.41
C TYR A 81 -25.88 15.03 11.13
N GLY A 82 -27.15 15.19 11.50
CA GLY A 82 -28.19 14.19 11.22
C GLY A 82 -28.40 13.92 9.73
N ILE A 83 -28.36 14.97 8.88
CA ILE A 83 -28.44 14.81 7.41
C ILE A 83 -27.20 14.09 6.88
N LEU A 84 -26.00 14.52 7.28
CA LEU A 84 -24.74 13.89 6.85
C LEU A 84 -24.66 12.44 7.33
N TYR A 85 -25.01 12.18 8.59
CA TYR A 85 -25.09 10.85 9.18
C TYR A 85 -26.09 9.97 8.42
N PHE A 86 -27.24 10.50 8.02
CA PHE A 86 -28.18 9.78 7.16
C PHE A 86 -27.54 9.41 5.81
N PHE A 87 -26.82 10.33 5.17
CA PHE A 87 -26.13 10.07 3.91
C PHE A 87 -24.89 9.18 4.03
N SER A 88 -24.23 9.18 5.19
CA SER A 88 -23.00 8.41 5.47
C SER A 88 -23.23 7.14 6.29
N ASN A 89 -24.49 6.79 6.57
CA ASN A 89 -24.82 5.63 7.40
C ASN A 89 -24.34 4.34 6.72
N GLU A 90 -23.72 3.45 7.48
CA GLU A 90 -23.34 2.10 7.02
C GLU A 90 -24.53 1.28 6.49
N ASN A 91 -25.74 1.57 6.94
CA ASN A 91 -26.96 0.92 6.44
C ASN A 91 -27.41 1.46 5.07
N MET A 92 -26.84 2.59 4.62
CA MET A 92 -27.08 3.22 3.32
C MET A 92 -25.99 2.88 2.29
N MET A 93 -25.27 1.79 2.52
CA MET A 93 -24.33 1.13 1.58
C MET A 93 -24.92 0.85 0.18
N GLN A 94 -26.24 0.91 0.03
CA GLN A 94 -26.95 0.75 -1.25
C GLN A 94 -27.00 2.04 -2.10
N SER A 95 -26.35 3.12 -1.68
CA SER A 95 -26.26 4.32 -2.54
C SER A 95 -25.59 3.97 -3.88
N CYS A 96 -26.22 4.39 -4.98
CA CYS A 96 -25.87 3.97 -6.33
C CYS A 96 -24.45 4.39 -6.73
N VAL A 97 -24.00 5.59 -6.32
CA VAL A 97 -22.66 6.10 -6.65
C VAL A 97 -21.56 5.32 -5.92
N TYR A 98 -21.74 5.05 -4.62
CA TYR A 98 -20.77 4.28 -3.83
C TYR A 98 -20.65 2.85 -4.35
N THR A 99 -21.78 2.21 -4.62
CA THR A 99 -21.83 0.87 -5.22
C THR A 99 -21.16 0.86 -6.60
N LEU A 100 -21.41 1.87 -7.42
CA LEU A 100 -20.82 1.99 -8.76
C LEU A 100 -19.30 2.17 -8.69
N VAL A 101 -18.80 3.04 -7.80
CA VAL A 101 -17.35 3.21 -7.57
C VAL A 101 -16.71 1.89 -7.13
N ARG A 102 -17.32 1.17 -6.16
CA ARG A 102 -16.82 -0.13 -5.71
C ARG A 102 -16.80 -1.17 -6.83
N VAL A 103 -17.86 -1.24 -7.62
CA VAL A 103 -17.94 -2.17 -8.76
C VAL A 103 -16.91 -1.81 -9.83
N THR A 104 -16.78 -0.54 -10.20
CA THR A 104 -15.75 -0.10 -11.17
C THR A 104 -14.34 -0.36 -10.67
N ALA A 105 -14.06 -0.15 -9.38
CA ALA A 105 -12.75 -0.42 -8.81
C ALA A 105 -12.44 -1.92 -8.78
N ALA A 106 -13.39 -2.75 -8.35
CA ALA A 106 -13.26 -4.20 -8.35
C ALA A 106 -13.06 -4.77 -9.77
N LEU A 107 -13.72 -4.18 -10.78
CA LEU A 107 -13.54 -4.55 -12.18
C LEU A 107 -12.21 -4.05 -12.76
N SER A 108 -11.71 -2.91 -12.30
CA SER A 108 -10.48 -2.30 -12.82
C SER A 108 -9.19 -2.97 -12.33
N ALA A 109 -9.27 -3.81 -11.28
CA ALA A 109 -8.14 -4.52 -10.68
C ALA A 109 -6.88 -3.63 -10.52
N THR A 110 -7.07 -2.38 -10.08
CA THR A 110 -5.98 -1.43 -9.91
C THR A 110 -5.06 -1.88 -8.79
N THR A 111 -3.78 -2.00 -9.10
CA THR A 111 -2.75 -2.35 -8.11
C THR A 111 -2.75 -1.32 -6.98
N PRO A 112 -2.79 -1.72 -5.70
CA PRO A 112 -2.63 -0.81 -4.57
C PRO A 112 -1.41 0.09 -4.75
N GLN A 113 -1.57 1.42 -4.68
CA GLN A 113 -0.50 2.37 -4.99
C GLN A 113 0.03 3.08 -3.76
N VAL A 114 -0.85 3.43 -2.82
CA VAL A 114 -0.46 4.07 -1.55
C VAL A 114 -0.54 3.09 -0.38
N LEU A 115 0.15 3.41 0.72
CA LEU A 115 0.19 2.58 1.92
C LEU A 115 -1.22 2.23 2.44
N GLY A 116 -2.16 3.18 2.43
CA GLY A 116 -3.55 2.96 2.79
C GLY A 116 -4.23 1.88 1.96
N ASP A 117 -3.98 1.85 0.65
CA ASP A 117 -4.51 0.81 -0.26
C ASP A 117 -3.91 -0.56 0.09
N VAL A 118 -2.59 -0.61 0.24
CA VAL A 118 -1.85 -1.84 0.57
C VAL A 118 -2.32 -2.38 1.92
N PHE A 119 -2.44 -1.51 2.91
CA PHE A 119 -2.99 -1.83 4.22
C PHE A 119 -4.43 -2.34 4.11
N GLY A 120 -5.28 -1.68 3.32
CA GLY A 120 -6.65 -2.10 3.04
C GLY A 120 -6.73 -3.50 2.43
N PHE A 121 -5.83 -3.82 1.50
CA PHE A 121 -5.71 -5.14 0.89
C PHE A 121 -5.37 -6.24 1.92
N PHE A 122 -4.33 -6.05 2.73
CA PHE A 122 -3.92 -7.03 3.75
C PHE A 122 -4.89 -7.11 4.95
N ARG A 123 -5.59 -6.02 5.27
CA ARG A 123 -6.55 -5.96 6.39
C ARG A 123 -7.92 -6.50 6.01
N GLY A 124 -8.37 -6.27 4.78
CA GLY A 124 -9.74 -6.50 4.31
C GLY A 124 -9.89 -7.65 3.32
N GLY A 125 -9.03 -7.70 2.31
CA GLY A 125 -9.20 -8.57 1.14
C GLY A 125 -8.67 -9.98 1.30
N VAL A 126 -7.46 -10.10 1.83
CA VAL A 126 -6.76 -11.39 1.98
C VAL A 126 -6.64 -11.77 3.45
N GLY A 127 -6.85 -13.05 3.78
CA GLY A 127 -6.67 -13.52 5.17
C GLY A 127 -7.86 -13.29 6.13
N ASN A 128 -9.11 -13.27 5.65
CA ASN A 128 -10.26 -13.41 6.58
C ASN A 128 -10.18 -14.73 7.36
N LYS A 129 -10.70 -14.72 8.59
CA LYS A 129 -10.65 -15.84 9.55
C LYS A 129 -11.10 -17.16 8.94
N GLU A 130 -10.55 -18.25 9.47
CA GLU A 130 -10.94 -19.62 9.07
C GLU A 130 -12.35 -20.00 9.52
N SER A 131 -12.98 -19.24 10.41
CA SER A 131 -14.38 -19.38 10.76
C SER A 131 -15.15 -18.06 10.67
N GLY A 132 -16.44 -18.15 10.38
CA GLY A 132 -17.32 -16.99 10.32
C GLY A 132 -18.78 -17.34 10.08
N LYS A 133 -19.56 -16.31 9.77
CA LYS A 133 -21.01 -16.44 9.51
C LYS A 133 -21.28 -16.90 8.08
N ASN A 134 -22.20 -17.85 7.91
CA ASN A 134 -22.75 -18.19 6.60
C ASN A 134 -23.89 -17.24 6.20
N LYS A 135 -24.46 -17.42 5.00
CA LYS A 135 -25.57 -16.60 4.50
C LYS A 135 -26.85 -16.80 5.33
N ASN A 136 -27.01 -17.95 5.96
CA ASN A 136 -28.13 -18.26 6.86
C ASN A 136 -27.99 -17.62 8.25
N GLY A 137 -26.93 -16.84 8.49
CA GLY A 137 -26.70 -16.16 9.77
C GLY A 137 -26.15 -17.06 10.88
N GLN A 138 -25.83 -18.32 10.59
CA GLN A 138 -25.17 -19.22 11.53
C GLN A 138 -23.70 -18.82 11.67
N ASP A 139 -23.25 -18.60 12.90
CA ASP A 139 -21.88 -18.20 13.24
C ASP A 139 -21.01 -19.41 13.58
N GLY A 140 -19.69 -19.24 13.49
CA GLY A 140 -18.71 -20.26 13.88
C GLY A 140 -18.47 -21.38 12.87
N ILE A 141 -18.93 -21.24 11.62
CA ILE A 141 -18.71 -22.25 10.58
C ILE A 141 -17.28 -22.18 10.09
N THR A 142 -16.58 -23.31 10.14
CA THR A 142 -15.18 -23.42 9.73
C THR A 142 -15.06 -23.63 8.22
N CYS A 143 -14.07 -22.99 7.62
CA CYS A 143 -13.72 -23.19 6.23
C CYS A 143 -13.03 -24.55 6.09
N GLN A 144 -13.61 -25.43 5.29
CA GLN A 144 -13.04 -26.77 5.07
C GLN A 144 -11.82 -26.77 4.13
N HIS A 145 -11.46 -25.60 3.57
CA HIS A 145 -10.41 -25.42 2.57
C HIS A 145 -10.50 -26.39 1.39
N GLN A 146 -11.73 -26.76 1.03
CA GLN A 146 -12.10 -27.66 -0.04
C GLN A 146 -13.23 -27.03 -0.86
N GLY A 147 -13.35 -27.40 -2.14
CA GLY A 147 -14.36 -26.87 -3.05
C GLY A 147 -14.01 -25.50 -3.67
N ASP A 148 -14.80 -25.14 -4.67
CA ASP A 148 -14.70 -23.88 -5.41
C ASP A 148 -15.56 -22.79 -4.71
N PRO A 149 -14.98 -21.65 -4.31
CA PRO A 149 -15.73 -20.53 -3.76
C PRO A 149 -16.85 -19.99 -4.68
N SER A 150 -16.74 -20.19 -6.00
CA SER A 150 -17.74 -19.75 -6.97
C SER A 150 -19.06 -20.52 -6.86
N THR A 151 -19.01 -21.76 -6.36
CA THR A 151 -20.16 -22.64 -6.17
C THR A 151 -20.68 -22.64 -4.73
N LYS A 152 -20.36 -21.59 -3.96
CA LYS A 152 -20.69 -21.48 -2.53
C LYS A 152 -22.20 -21.58 -2.28
N GLY A 153 -22.62 -22.61 -1.54
CA GLY A 153 -23.97 -22.75 -1.03
C GLY A 153 -24.26 -21.83 0.17
N ASP A 154 -25.53 -21.71 0.56
CA ASP A 154 -25.94 -20.80 1.62
C ASP A 154 -25.46 -21.22 3.02
N GLY A 155 -25.18 -22.52 3.18
CA GLY A 155 -24.61 -23.11 4.40
C GLY A 155 -23.09 -22.93 4.53
N ASP A 156 -22.39 -22.65 3.43
CA ASP A 156 -20.93 -22.74 3.38
C ASP A 156 -20.24 -21.45 3.85
N TYR A 157 -19.03 -21.60 4.39
CA TYR A 157 -18.14 -20.49 4.69
C TYR A 157 -16.77 -20.70 4.05
N PHE A 158 -16.32 -19.69 3.30
CA PHE A 158 -14.98 -19.65 2.72
C PHE A 158 -14.19 -18.53 3.39
N CYS A 159 -13.02 -18.87 3.94
CA CYS A 159 -12.11 -17.87 4.49
C CYS A 159 -11.54 -16.98 3.36
N GLY A 160 -10.96 -15.84 3.71
CA GLY A 160 -10.53 -14.83 2.72
C GLY A 160 -9.41 -15.34 1.80
N TRP A 161 -8.58 -16.26 2.30
CA TRP A 161 -7.57 -16.96 1.49
C TRP A 161 -8.17 -17.90 0.44
N CYS A 162 -9.30 -18.56 0.75
CA CYS A 162 -9.98 -19.42 -0.21
C CYS A 162 -10.84 -18.59 -1.17
N ALA A 163 -11.60 -17.62 -0.65
CA ALA A 163 -12.52 -16.79 -1.44
C ALA A 163 -11.82 -15.96 -2.52
N SER A 164 -10.56 -15.59 -2.28
CA SER A 164 -9.71 -14.86 -3.24
C SER A 164 -9.10 -15.73 -4.33
N GLY A 165 -9.25 -17.07 -4.29
CA GLY A 165 -8.63 -17.99 -5.25
C GLY A 165 -7.12 -18.20 -5.09
N LEU A 166 -6.49 -17.44 -4.18
CA LEU A 166 -5.06 -17.50 -3.88
C LEU A 166 -4.56 -18.92 -3.56
N ARG A 167 -5.34 -19.66 -2.77
CA ARG A 167 -5.07 -21.07 -2.43
C ARG A 167 -4.88 -21.93 -3.68
N ASP A 168 -5.75 -21.76 -4.66
CA ASP A 168 -5.79 -22.61 -5.85
C ASP A 168 -4.71 -22.21 -6.85
N GLU A 169 -4.31 -20.93 -6.88
CA GLU A 169 -3.14 -20.48 -7.64
C GLU A 169 -1.82 -21.01 -7.07
N VAL A 170 -1.64 -20.96 -5.75
CA VAL A 170 -0.45 -21.56 -5.12
C VAL A 170 -0.41 -23.08 -5.39
N LYS A 171 -1.58 -23.73 -5.46
CA LYS A 171 -1.69 -25.15 -5.78
C LYS A 171 -1.21 -25.49 -7.21
N LYS A 172 -1.36 -24.58 -8.17
CA LYS A 172 -0.93 -24.77 -9.57
C LYS A 172 0.59 -24.72 -9.76
N ILE A 173 1.36 -24.32 -8.75
CA ILE A 173 2.81 -24.18 -8.88
C ILE A 173 3.47 -25.57 -8.71
N GLU A 174 3.62 -26.30 -9.81
CA GLU A 174 4.02 -27.71 -9.83
C GLU A 174 5.46 -27.97 -9.37
N TRP A 175 6.37 -27.01 -9.51
CA TRP A 175 7.80 -27.19 -9.21
C TRP A 175 8.20 -26.88 -7.77
N ILE A 176 7.26 -26.45 -6.91
CA ILE A 176 7.52 -26.26 -5.49
C ILE A 176 7.57 -27.63 -4.80
N PRO A 177 8.61 -27.94 -4.01
CA PRO A 177 8.69 -29.20 -3.29
C PRO A 177 7.48 -29.38 -2.36
N PHE A 178 6.82 -30.53 -2.44
CA PHE A 178 5.70 -30.90 -1.59
C PHE A 178 5.97 -32.22 -0.87
N ASP A 179 5.74 -32.28 0.44
CA ASP A 179 5.92 -33.51 1.20
C ASP A 179 4.78 -34.52 0.98
N THR A 180 3.54 -34.05 0.75
CA THR A 180 2.36 -34.94 0.74
C THR A 180 1.29 -34.64 -0.33
N LYS A 181 1.09 -33.40 -0.79
CA LYS A 181 0.08 -33.05 -1.83
C LYS A 181 0.58 -31.95 -2.77
N PRO A 182 0.19 -31.94 -4.07
CA PRO A 182 0.53 -30.87 -4.99
C PRO A 182 0.06 -29.52 -4.44
N GLY A 183 0.95 -28.51 -4.34
CA GLY A 183 0.65 -27.19 -3.79
C GLY A 183 1.19 -26.88 -2.38
N GLY A 184 1.87 -27.83 -1.74
CA GLY A 184 2.87 -27.59 -0.67
C GLY A 184 2.39 -27.01 0.68
N HIS A 185 3.29 -27.04 1.66
CA HIS A 185 3.20 -26.40 2.98
C HIS A 185 2.90 -24.89 2.90
N TYR A 186 3.31 -24.21 1.83
CA TYR A 186 3.09 -22.78 1.63
C TYR A 186 1.62 -22.39 1.59
N ARG A 187 0.74 -23.27 1.10
CA ARG A 187 -0.72 -23.09 1.15
C ARG A 187 -1.20 -22.82 2.57
N GLU A 188 -0.59 -23.49 3.55
CA GLU A 188 -0.95 -23.40 4.95
C GLU A 188 -0.12 -22.34 5.67
N THR A 189 1.18 -22.24 5.41
CA THR A 189 2.03 -21.27 6.11
C THR A 189 1.74 -19.83 5.71
N VAL A 190 1.60 -19.54 4.41
CA VAL A 190 1.28 -18.19 3.91
C VAL A 190 -0.16 -17.82 4.29
N GLY A 191 -1.10 -18.75 4.15
CA GLY A 191 -2.48 -18.56 4.58
C GLY A 191 -2.58 -18.21 6.07
N LYS A 192 -1.89 -18.97 6.93
CA LYS A 192 -1.82 -18.68 8.38
C LYS A 192 -1.17 -17.33 8.67
N ALA A 193 -0.08 -16.99 7.99
CA ALA A 193 0.60 -15.70 8.17
C ALA A 193 -0.31 -14.51 7.82
N LEU A 194 -1.07 -14.60 6.73
CA LEU A 194 -2.05 -13.59 6.30
C LEU A 194 -3.19 -13.41 7.31
N ILE A 195 -3.62 -14.48 7.97
CA ILE A 195 -4.65 -14.40 9.01
C ILE A 195 -4.09 -13.79 10.29
N GLN A 196 -2.86 -14.16 10.67
CA GLN A 196 -2.19 -13.68 11.88
C GLN A 196 -1.85 -12.18 11.83
N ILE A 197 -1.37 -11.67 10.68
CA ILE A 197 -1.05 -10.24 10.53
C ILE A 197 -2.28 -9.35 10.69
N LYS A 198 -3.46 -9.83 10.28
CA LYS A 198 -4.72 -9.11 10.43
C LYS A 198 -5.12 -8.95 11.89
N GLY A 199 -5.02 -10.04 12.67
CA GLY A 199 -5.37 -10.06 14.08
C GLY A 199 -6.86 -10.26 14.39
N GLU A 200 -7.17 -10.44 15.67
CA GLU A 200 -8.54 -10.63 16.14
C GLU A 200 -9.18 -9.30 16.57
N LYS A 201 -10.41 -9.05 16.10
CA LYS A 201 -11.28 -8.01 16.67
C LYS A 201 -11.46 -8.27 18.17
N ASN A 202 -11.28 -7.23 18.99
CA ASN A 202 -11.50 -7.18 20.45
C ASN A 202 -10.39 -7.73 21.37
N SER A 203 -9.14 -7.84 20.91
CA SER A 203 -8.04 -8.09 21.86
C SER A 203 -7.69 -6.80 22.63
N LEU A 204 -8.16 -6.67 23.87
CA LEU A 204 -7.83 -5.58 24.82
C LEU A 204 -6.34 -5.52 25.22
N LYS A 205 -5.48 -6.36 24.63
CA LYS A 205 -4.04 -6.40 24.88
C LYS A 205 -3.29 -5.81 23.69
N ALA A 206 -2.17 -5.13 23.98
CA ALA A 206 -1.22 -4.64 23.00
C ALA A 206 -0.83 -5.76 22.04
N SER A 207 -1.50 -5.82 20.89
CA SER A 207 -1.26 -6.81 19.87
C SER A 207 -0.26 -6.25 18.85
N THR A 208 0.43 -7.11 18.14
CA THR A 208 1.49 -6.77 17.19
C THR A 208 1.00 -6.88 15.74
N ASN A 209 -0.32 -6.73 15.55
CA ASN A 209 -1.05 -6.98 14.30
C ASN A 209 -1.78 -5.71 13.83
N LEU A 210 -2.25 -5.71 12.58
CA LEU A 210 -2.87 -4.54 11.97
C LEU A 210 -4.17 -4.12 12.67
N SER A 211 -4.89 -5.05 13.33
CA SER A 211 -6.09 -4.71 14.10
C SER A 211 -5.81 -3.73 15.24
N THR A 212 -4.60 -3.62 15.79
CA THR A 212 -4.31 -2.60 16.80
C THR A 212 -4.48 -1.16 16.34
N LEU A 213 -4.34 -0.92 15.03
CA LEU A 213 -4.45 0.39 14.43
C LEU A 213 -5.90 0.72 14.04
N THR A 214 -6.76 -0.30 13.87
CA THR A 214 -8.14 -0.12 13.36
C THR A 214 -9.23 -0.51 14.35
N ASP A 215 -9.02 -1.58 15.11
CA ASP A 215 -10.03 -2.21 15.97
C ASP A 215 -9.70 -1.89 17.45
N GLY A 216 -10.67 -1.33 18.18
CA GLY A 216 -10.51 -1.00 19.59
C GLY A 216 -9.85 0.36 19.85
N ASN A 217 -8.83 0.74 19.07
CA ASN A 217 -8.22 2.08 19.18
C ASN A 217 -8.62 3.04 18.05
N HIS A 218 -9.14 2.53 16.92
CA HIS A 218 -9.67 3.34 15.81
C HIS A 218 -8.75 4.47 15.29
N TYR A 219 -7.42 4.28 15.34
CA TYR A 219 -6.43 5.28 14.93
C TYR A 219 -6.50 5.64 13.45
N VAL A 220 -6.54 4.62 12.59
CA VAL A 220 -6.51 4.82 11.13
C VAL A 220 -7.63 4.05 10.45
N SER A 221 -8.18 4.64 9.40
CA SER A 221 -8.99 3.95 8.40
C SER A 221 -8.40 4.21 7.02
N PRO A 222 -8.12 3.17 6.22
CA PRO A 222 -7.69 3.34 4.84
C PRO A 222 -8.81 3.97 4.00
N LEU A 223 -8.49 5.03 3.23
CA LEU A 223 -9.49 5.75 2.42
C LEU A 223 -10.18 4.85 1.38
N THR A 224 -9.45 3.85 0.88
CA THR A 224 -9.91 2.89 -0.14
C THR A 224 -10.10 1.49 0.42
N GLY A 225 -9.98 1.27 1.73
CA GLY A 225 -9.89 -0.08 2.27
C GLY A 225 -11.11 -0.95 2.01
N GLU A 226 -12.30 -0.35 1.93
CA GLU A 226 -13.52 -1.08 1.58
C GLU A 226 -13.54 -1.61 0.14
N LEU A 227 -12.80 -0.99 -0.79
CA LEU A 227 -12.67 -1.50 -2.16
C LEU A 227 -11.99 -2.86 -2.14
N TYR A 228 -10.90 -2.97 -1.40
CA TYR A 228 -10.10 -4.19 -1.34
C TYR A 228 -10.71 -5.30 -0.48
N THR A 229 -11.84 -5.06 0.21
CA THR A 229 -12.59 -6.13 0.90
C THR A 229 -13.34 -7.06 -0.06
N ALA A 230 -13.62 -6.59 -1.28
CA ALA A 230 -14.32 -7.35 -2.30
C ALA A 230 -13.32 -8.09 -3.20
N VAL A 231 -12.99 -9.32 -2.85
CA VAL A 231 -12.11 -10.20 -3.64
C VAL A 231 -12.92 -11.25 -4.41
N SER A 232 -12.44 -11.62 -5.60
CA SER A 232 -13.01 -12.67 -6.44
C SER A 232 -11.95 -13.72 -6.80
N ALA A 233 -12.32 -14.99 -6.75
CA ALA A 233 -11.44 -16.10 -7.11
C ALA A 233 -10.86 -16.00 -8.54
N THR A 234 -11.56 -15.31 -9.46
CA THR A 234 -11.12 -15.10 -10.84
C THR A 234 -9.78 -14.36 -10.94
N PHE A 235 -9.47 -13.48 -9.98
CA PHE A 235 -8.24 -12.68 -9.98
C PHE A 235 -7.15 -13.23 -9.05
N GLY A 236 -7.25 -14.50 -8.64
CA GLY A 236 -6.32 -15.11 -7.70
C GLY A 236 -4.84 -14.95 -8.07
N GLY A 237 -4.51 -15.03 -9.37
CA GLY A 237 -3.13 -14.88 -9.84
C GLY A 237 -2.59 -13.46 -9.65
N THR A 238 -3.44 -12.46 -9.90
CA THR A 238 -3.14 -11.05 -9.65
C THR A 238 -2.93 -10.81 -8.15
N TYR A 239 -3.84 -11.31 -7.31
CA TYR A 239 -3.69 -11.18 -5.85
C TYR A 239 -2.45 -11.90 -5.32
N LEU A 240 -2.07 -13.04 -5.91
CA LEU A 240 -0.83 -13.72 -5.54
C LEU A 240 0.39 -12.85 -5.83
N SER A 241 0.44 -12.22 -7.01
CA SER A 241 1.51 -11.27 -7.32
C SER A 241 1.52 -10.10 -6.35
N TRP A 242 0.36 -9.56 -5.98
CA TRP A 242 0.26 -8.48 -4.99
C TRP A 242 0.75 -8.91 -3.62
N VAL A 243 0.37 -10.09 -3.13
CA VAL A 243 0.88 -10.62 -1.85
C VAL A 243 2.41 -10.75 -1.91
N LEU A 244 2.97 -11.25 -3.00
CA LEU A 244 4.42 -11.42 -3.14
C LEU A 244 5.17 -10.09 -3.15
N TYR A 245 4.70 -9.11 -3.92
CA TYR A 245 5.43 -7.85 -4.13
C TYR A 245 5.06 -6.74 -3.13
N LEU A 246 3.82 -6.70 -2.64
CA LEU A 246 3.36 -5.64 -1.74
C LEU A 246 3.60 -5.94 -0.27
N SER A 247 4.00 -7.17 0.10
CA SER A 247 4.33 -7.47 1.50
C SER A 247 5.50 -6.59 2.01
N ASP A 248 6.52 -6.37 1.19
CA ASP A 248 7.63 -5.48 1.53
C ASP A 248 7.24 -4.00 1.45
N ALA A 249 6.36 -3.65 0.50
CA ALA A 249 5.77 -2.32 0.40
C ALA A 249 4.94 -1.95 1.64
N LEU A 250 4.22 -2.91 2.23
CA LEU A 250 3.49 -2.72 3.49
C LEU A 250 4.46 -2.38 4.62
N HIS A 251 5.53 -3.14 4.78
CA HIS A 251 6.50 -2.93 5.85
C HIS A 251 7.24 -1.60 5.70
N SER A 252 7.81 -1.33 4.52
CA SER A 252 8.50 -0.07 4.22
C SER A 252 7.58 1.15 4.30
N GLY A 253 6.32 1.01 3.88
CA GLY A 253 5.33 2.08 4.03
C GLY A 253 5.00 2.37 5.49
N LEU A 254 4.81 1.36 6.35
CA LEU A 254 4.60 1.56 7.79
C LEU A 254 5.82 2.25 8.46
N GLU A 255 7.04 1.86 8.08
CA GLU A 255 8.28 2.55 8.53
C GLU A 255 8.32 4.01 8.05
N SER A 256 7.92 4.27 6.80
CA SER A 256 7.84 5.62 6.24
C SER A 256 6.80 6.46 6.98
N LEU A 257 5.62 5.91 7.28
CA LEU A 257 4.58 6.58 8.06
C LEU A 257 5.09 6.93 9.46
N ALA A 258 5.73 5.99 10.15
CA ALA A 258 6.31 6.22 11.48
C ALA A 258 7.38 7.32 11.45
N THR A 259 8.20 7.35 10.39
CA THR A 259 9.26 8.34 10.20
C THR A 259 8.67 9.73 9.94
N GLU A 260 7.72 9.86 9.00
CA GLU A 260 7.08 11.14 8.69
C GLU A 260 6.26 11.66 9.88
N PHE A 261 5.60 10.78 10.64
CA PHE A 261 4.86 11.16 11.84
C PHE A 261 5.77 11.80 12.89
N LYS A 262 7.00 11.32 13.06
CA LYS A 262 8.00 11.96 13.95
C LYS A 262 8.45 13.32 13.45
N GLN A 263 8.33 13.61 12.16
CA GLN A 263 8.71 14.89 11.54
C GLN A 263 7.61 15.96 11.60
N ILE A 264 6.47 15.68 12.24
CA ILE A 264 5.38 16.65 12.42
C ILE A 264 5.83 17.82 13.31
N GLU A 265 5.53 19.04 12.88
CA GLU A 265 5.67 20.25 13.70
C GLU A 265 4.31 20.71 14.22
N CYS A 266 4.13 20.68 15.54
CA CYS A 266 2.90 21.13 16.19
C CYS A 266 2.83 22.66 16.28
N ARG A 267 2.51 23.33 15.17
CA ARG A 267 2.40 24.81 15.12
C ARG A 267 1.02 25.35 15.55
N GLY A 268 -0.01 24.51 15.54
CA GLY A 268 -1.40 24.91 15.81
C GLY A 268 -1.91 24.62 17.22
N CYS A 269 -1.08 24.06 18.11
CA CYS A 269 -1.50 23.66 19.46
C CYS A 269 -1.04 24.69 20.50
N ARG A 270 -1.96 25.15 21.36
CA ARG A 270 -1.67 26.14 22.42
C ARG A 270 -0.96 25.52 23.63
N GLU A 271 -1.17 24.23 23.86
CA GLU A 271 -0.66 23.47 25.01
C GLU A 271 0.67 22.76 24.71
N CYS A 272 1.07 22.69 23.44
CA CYS A 272 2.38 22.17 23.04
C CYS A 272 3.47 23.21 23.23
N ASP A 273 4.57 22.80 23.87
CA ASP A 273 5.81 23.57 23.87
C ASP A 273 6.50 23.43 22.49
N PRO A 274 6.59 24.53 21.69
CA PRO A 274 7.23 24.50 20.37
C PRO A 274 8.71 24.10 20.43
N ASN A 275 9.37 24.27 21.58
CA ASN A 275 10.77 23.92 21.75
C ASN A 275 11.00 22.42 22.01
N LYS A 276 9.99 21.71 22.51
CA LYS A 276 10.04 20.27 22.81
C LYS A 276 9.50 19.43 21.66
N CYS A 277 8.38 19.85 21.07
CA CYS A 277 7.77 19.16 19.93
C CYS A 277 8.34 19.66 18.59
N LYS A 278 9.60 19.31 18.33
CA LYS A 278 10.33 19.65 17.09
C LYS A 278 10.26 18.51 16.07
N LYS A 279 10.61 18.83 14.81
CA LYS A 279 10.89 17.83 13.77
C LYS A 279 11.81 16.73 14.30
N GLY A 280 11.38 15.48 14.18
CA GLY A 280 12.08 14.29 14.63
C GLY A 280 11.77 13.86 16.06
N ALA A 281 11.11 14.71 16.87
CA ALA A 281 10.79 14.43 18.27
C ALA A 281 9.29 14.23 18.53
N HIS A 282 8.43 14.45 17.51
CA HIS A 282 6.99 14.37 17.67
C HIS A 282 6.56 12.98 18.17
N GLY A 283 5.86 12.95 19.32
CA GLY A 283 5.31 11.73 19.92
C GLY A 283 6.35 10.77 20.52
N GLN A 284 7.61 11.18 20.69
CA GLN A 284 8.67 10.34 21.27
C GLN A 284 9.42 11.05 22.42
N GLY A 285 9.66 10.33 23.53
CA GLY A 285 10.52 10.77 24.63
C GLY A 285 10.11 12.13 25.24
N SER A 286 11.09 13.02 25.47
CA SER A 286 10.89 14.36 26.04
C SER A 286 10.16 15.36 25.12
N GLY A 287 9.80 14.96 23.90
CA GLY A 287 9.10 15.76 22.87
C GLY A 287 7.64 15.38 22.66
N GLN A 288 6.98 14.76 23.65
CA GLN A 288 5.56 14.40 23.57
C GLN A 288 4.68 15.62 23.19
N CYS A 289 3.80 15.43 22.18
CA CYS A 289 2.73 16.38 21.84
C CYS A 289 1.87 16.57 23.09
N GLY A 290 1.81 17.78 23.64
CA GLY A 290 0.84 18.17 24.67
C GLY A 290 -0.53 18.48 24.07
N CYS A 291 -0.93 17.76 23.03
CA CYS A 291 -2.19 17.95 22.32
C CYS A 291 -3.28 17.19 23.07
N GLN A 292 -4.46 17.82 23.28
CA GLN A 292 -5.60 17.20 23.97
C GLN A 292 -5.89 15.80 23.43
N SER A 293 -5.98 15.65 22.11
CA SER A 293 -5.99 14.35 21.45
C SER A 293 -5.09 14.34 20.21
N ILE A 294 -4.94 13.15 19.62
CA ILE A 294 -4.34 12.97 18.29
C ILE A 294 -5.14 13.72 17.22
N VAL A 295 -6.47 13.77 17.35
CA VAL A 295 -7.38 14.45 16.42
C VAL A 295 -7.20 15.96 16.47
N SER A 296 -7.02 16.52 17.66
CA SER A 296 -6.75 17.95 17.86
C SER A 296 -5.37 18.39 17.34
N CYS A 297 -4.47 17.45 17.04
CA CYS A 297 -3.18 17.78 16.44
C CYS A 297 -3.33 18.06 14.94
N THR A 298 -3.27 19.34 14.57
CA THR A 298 -3.43 19.79 13.17
C THR A 298 -2.39 19.21 12.20
N GLY A 299 -1.24 18.75 12.70
CA GLY A 299 -0.18 18.16 11.89
C GLY A 299 -0.37 16.68 11.55
N VAL A 300 -1.24 15.96 12.26
CA VAL A 300 -1.41 14.50 12.08
C VAL A 300 -2.23 14.17 10.84
N LEU A 301 -3.39 14.80 10.68
CA LEU A 301 -4.33 14.49 9.60
C LEU A 301 -3.70 14.61 8.20
N PRO A 302 -2.92 15.66 7.87
CA PRO A 302 -2.25 15.75 6.56
C PRO A 302 -1.26 14.61 6.31
N VAL A 303 -0.53 14.15 7.33
CA VAL A 303 0.39 13.01 7.21
C VAL A 303 -0.37 11.71 6.97
N LEU A 304 -1.47 11.49 7.69
CA LEU A 304 -2.33 10.32 7.45
C LEU A 304 -2.86 10.32 6.01
N TYR A 305 -3.39 11.44 5.52
CA TYR A 305 -3.92 11.55 4.15
C TYR A 305 -2.86 11.29 3.09
N ARG A 306 -1.63 11.80 3.30
CA ARG A 306 -0.50 11.57 2.38
C ARG A 306 -0.17 10.08 2.23
N HIS A 307 -0.36 9.29 3.30
CA HIS A 307 -0.19 7.84 3.30
C HIS A 307 -1.47 7.07 2.95
N GLY A 308 -2.58 7.73 2.62
CA GLY A 308 -3.83 7.09 2.22
C GLY A 308 -4.75 6.69 3.38
N PHE A 309 -4.59 7.31 4.55
CA PHE A 309 -5.41 7.07 5.74
C PHE A 309 -6.21 8.32 6.16
N SER A 310 -7.35 8.08 6.79
CA SER A 310 -8.05 9.04 7.66
C SER A 310 -8.05 8.51 9.09
N TYR A 311 -8.60 9.28 10.04
CA TYR A 311 -8.95 8.74 11.34
C TYR A 311 -9.98 7.60 11.21
N GLY A 312 -9.84 6.56 12.02
CA GLY A 312 -10.79 5.46 12.05
C GLY A 312 -12.12 5.86 12.69
N ASN A 313 -12.05 6.40 13.90
CA ASN A 313 -13.19 7.01 14.58
C ASN A 313 -12.69 8.22 15.38
N PRO A 314 -12.87 9.46 14.87
CA PRO A 314 -12.46 10.67 15.58
C PRO A 314 -13.09 10.81 16.97
N PHE A 315 -14.35 10.36 17.15
CA PHE A 315 -15.06 10.45 18.43
C PHE A 315 -14.38 9.60 19.50
N ASP A 316 -14.12 8.33 19.20
CA ASP A 316 -13.47 7.41 20.14
C ASP A 316 -12.06 7.88 20.49
N LEU A 317 -11.34 8.45 19.52
CA LEU A 317 -9.99 9.00 19.72
C LEU A 317 -9.97 10.23 20.64
N GLU A 318 -11.07 10.99 20.69
CA GLU A 318 -11.27 12.11 21.61
C GLU A 318 -11.93 11.69 22.94
N GLY A 319 -12.18 10.38 23.13
CA GLY A 319 -12.78 9.83 24.34
C GLY A 319 -14.31 9.96 24.41
N TYR A 320 -14.96 10.31 23.30
CA TYR A 320 -16.41 10.36 23.17
C TYR A 320 -16.93 9.04 22.59
N GLU A 321 -17.99 8.50 23.19
CA GLU A 321 -18.73 7.37 22.63
C GLU A 321 -20.13 7.87 22.25
N GLN A 322 -20.55 7.57 21.01
CA GLN A 322 -21.93 7.82 20.59
C GLN A 322 -22.75 6.55 20.81
N LYS A 323 -23.91 6.67 21.46
CA LYS A 323 -24.84 5.54 21.56
C LYS A 323 -25.49 5.27 20.20
N ASP A 324 -25.51 3.99 19.81
CA ASP A 324 -26.06 3.51 18.52
C ASP A 324 -27.58 3.70 18.37
N GLY A 325 -28.30 4.17 19.39
CA GLY A 325 -29.75 4.33 19.37
C GLY A 325 -30.57 3.03 19.23
N LYS A 326 -29.94 1.85 19.13
CA LYS A 326 -30.60 0.56 18.83
C LYS A 326 -31.60 0.09 19.89
N THR A 327 -31.41 0.46 21.15
CA THR A 327 -32.25 0.02 22.27
C THR A 327 -33.29 1.05 22.71
N GLU A 328 -33.04 2.35 22.51
CA GLU A 328 -33.89 3.43 23.05
C GLU A 328 -34.02 4.68 22.15
N GLY A 329 -33.44 4.67 20.93
CA GLY A 329 -33.38 5.87 20.08
C GLY A 329 -32.47 6.99 20.63
N ASP A 330 -31.70 6.69 21.68
CA ASP A 330 -30.74 7.61 22.29
C ASP A 330 -29.44 7.66 21.47
N TYR A 331 -29.16 8.83 20.90
CA TYR A 331 -27.95 9.14 20.15
C TYR A 331 -27.05 10.12 20.91
N SER A 332 -27.22 10.22 22.24
CA SER A 332 -26.39 11.08 23.08
C SER A 332 -24.91 10.72 22.93
N ILE A 333 -24.08 11.77 22.99
CA ILE A 333 -22.63 11.68 22.98
C ILE A 333 -22.18 11.83 24.42
N GLU A 334 -21.53 10.80 24.95
CA GLU A 334 -21.04 10.78 26.32
C GLU A 334 -19.52 10.65 26.33
N LYS A 335 -18.85 11.39 27.22
CA LYS A 335 -17.41 11.23 27.45
C LYS A 335 -17.19 10.05 28.39
N LYS A 336 -16.88 8.89 27.83
CA LYS A 336 -16.73 7.62 28.57
C LYS A 336 -15.33 7.00 28.38
N GLY A 337 -14.64 7.37 27.31
CA GLY A 337 -13.30 6.90 26.97
C GLY A 337 -12.19 7.85 27.41
N GLY A 338 -10.95 7.34 27.40
CA GLY A 338 -9.76 8.17 27.53
C GLY A 338 -9.33 8.75 26.19
N GLU A 339 -8.90 10.01 26.19
CA GLU A 339 -8.32 10.69 25.02
C GLU A 339 -7.07 9.95 24.54
N LYS A 340 -6.96 9.75 23.23
CA LYS A 340 -5.81 9.11 22.61
C LYS A 340 -4.81 10.15 22.15
N HIS A 341 -3.55 9.98 22.54
CA HIS A 341 -2.49 10.93 22.21
C HIS A 341 -1.57 10.42 21.09
N CYS A 342 -0.85 11.35 20.44
CA CYS A 342 0.05 11.05 19.31
C CYS A 342 1.14 10.02 19.65
N HIS A 343 1.61 9.99 20.91
CA HIS A 343 2.64 9.05 21.33
C HIS A 343 2.11 7.61 21.47
N GLU A 344 0.84 7.44 21.84
CA GLU A 344 0.20 6.11 21.90
C GLU A 344 0.06 5.52 20.51
N PHE A 345 -0.31 6.34 19.52
CA PHE A 345 -0.34 5.91 18.12
C PHE A 345 1.04 5.46 17.63
N LEU A 346 2.09 6.24 17.88
CA LEU A 346 3.47 5.83 17.53
C LEU A 346 3.90 4.55 18.25
N GLN A 347 3.49 4.36 19.49
CA GLN A 347 3.76 3.13 20.22
C GLN A 347 3.03 1.94 19.59
N SER A 348 1.76 2.09 19.21
CA SER A 348 1.02 1.05 18.48
C SER A 348 1.63 0.76 17.12
N LEU A 349 1.99 1.78 16.35
CA LEU A 349 2.61 1.63 15.04
C LEU A 349 3.98 0.94 15.13
N SER A 350 4.82 1.35 16.09
CA SER A 350 6.09 0.69 16.33
C SER A 350 5.92 -0.75 16.83
N ALA A 351 4.89 -1.05 17.61
CA ALA A 351 4.58 -2.42 18.03
C ALA A 351 4.20 -3.33 16.85
N VAL A 352 3.65 -2.78 15.77
CA VAL A 352 3.36 -3.51 14.52
C VAL A 352 4.59 -3.63 13.61
N ILE A 353 5.55 -2.71 13.71
CA ILE A 353 6.77 -2.72 12.88
C ILE A 353 7.88 -3.59 13.51
N LYS A 354 7.92 -3.69 14.85
CA LYS A 354 9.06 -4.25 15.60
C LYS A 354 9.58 -5.58 15.02
N LYS A 355 10.84 -5.54 14.56
CA LYS A 355 11.60 -6.74 14.18
C LYS A 355 12.00 -7.54 15.42
N LYS A 356 12.14 -8.84 15.21
CA LYS A 356 12.52 -9.90 16.18
C LYS A 356 13.84 -9.63 16.95
N GLU A 357 14.63 -8.61 16.60
CA GLU A 357 16.00 -8.40 17.09
C GLU A 357 16.10 -8.07 18.59
N GLU A 358 15.08 -7.48 19.22
CA GLU A 358 15.09 -7.21 20.67
C GLU A 358 14.77 -8.45 21.53
N ALA A 359 14.32 -9.56 20.93
CA ALA A 359 13.95 -10.79 21.65
C ALA A 359 15.06 -11.87 21.66
N ALA A 360 16.16 -11.65 20.94
CA ALA A 360 17.28 -12.61 20.89
C ALA A 360 18.09 -12.67 22.20
N SER A 361 17.80 -11.80 23.17
CA SER A 361 18.49 -11.74 24.46
C SER A 361 17.96 -12.71 25.52
N GLN A 362 16.90 -13.49 25.24
CA GLN A 362 16.35 -14.46 26.19
C GLN A 362 16.05 -15.79 25.50
N GLN A 363 17.02 -16.70 25.59
CA GLN A 363 16.85 -18.13 25.34
C GLN A 363 15.78 -18.69 26.26
N GLY A 364 14.68 -19.21 25.69
CA GLY A 364 13.72 -20.03 26.41
C GLY A 364 12.29 -19.93 25.89
N GLN A 365 11.89 -20.95 25.12
CA GLN A 365 10.52 -21.49 25.02
C GLN A 365 9.43 -20.62 24.34
N ASP A 366 8.88 -21.12 23.23
CA ASP A 366 7.71 -20.62 22.48
C ASP A 366 7.75 -19.15 22.04
N THR A 367 8.76 -18.80 21.23
CA THR A 367 8.83 -17.49 20.56
C THR A 367 7.71 -17.38 19.51
N LYS A 368 6.52 -16.91 19.90
CA LYS A 368 5.48 -16.46 18.96
C LYS A 368 6.10 -15.39 18.06
N GLU A 369 6.35 -15.73 16.80
CA GLU A 369 6.98 -14.81 15.85
C GLU A 369 6.10 -13.57 15.64
N HIS A 370 6.75 -12.41 15.47
CA HIS A 370 6.03 -11.17 15.15
C HIS A 370 5.25 -11.35 13.83
N PRO A 371 3.93 -11.05 13.78
CA PRO A 371 3.07 -11.38 12.64
C PRO A 371 3.57 -10.82 11.29
N LEU A 372 3.98 -9.56 11.26
CA LEU A 372 4.54 -8.94 10.05
C LEU A 372 5.85 -9.60 9.58
N THR A 373 6.75 -9.92 10.51
CA THR A 373 8.01 -10.61 10.20
C THR A 373 7.77 -12.04 9.70
N ASN A 374 6.81 -12.74 10.30
CA ASN A 374 6.41 -14.06 9.84
C ASN A 374 5.86 -14.00 8.40
N LEU A 375 4.99 -13.03 8.10
CA LEU A 375 4.48 -12.82 6.73
C LEU A 375 5.62 -12.59 5.73
N LEU A 376 6.52 -11.65 6.01
CA LEU A 376 7.67 -11.37 5.15
C LEU A 376 8.57 -12.60 4.95
N SER A 377 8.78 -13.38 6.01
CA SER A 377 9.57 -14.62 5.95
C SER A 377 8.91 -15.69 5.07
N GLN A 378 7.61 -15.92 5.22
CA GLN A 378 6.88 -16.91 4.43
C GLN A 378 6.75 -16.50 2.96
N VAL A 379 6.45 -15.22 2.71
CA VAL A 379 6.37 -14.65 1.36
C VAL A 379 7.75 -14.67 0.69
N GLY A 380 8.80 -14.30 1.41
CA GLY A 380 10.17 -14.33 0.90
C GLY A 380 10.64 -15.74 0.53
N LYS A 381 10.30 -16.76 1.35
CA LYS A 381 10.56 -18.16 1.03
C LYS A 381 9.82 -18.61 -0.22
N LEU A 382 8.52 -18.31 -0.32
CA LEU A 382 7.73 -18.63 -1.51
C LEU A 382 8.30 -17.94 -2.77
N GLN A 383 8.68 -16.67 -2.67
CA GLN A 383 9.29 -15.93 -3.78
C GLN A 383 10.65 -16.51 -4.19
N TYR A 384 11.47 -16.94 -3.23
CA TYR A 384 12.74 -17.60 -3.49
C TYR A 384 12.54 -18.94 -4.22
N ASP A 385 11.64 -19.80 -3.72
CA ASP A 385 11.37 -21.11 -4.31
C ASP A 385 10.78 -21.00 -5.72
N ILE A 386 9.92 -19.99 -5.97
CA ILE A 386 9.41 -19.70 -7.32
C ILE A 386 10.54 -19.31 -8.27
N ARG A 387 11.55 -18.57 -7.79
CA ARG A 387 12.67 -18.07 -8.62
C ARG A 387 13.83 -19.06 -8.75
N LEU A 388 13.93 -20.04 -7.87
CA LEU A 388 15.06 -20.97 -7.81
C LEU A 388 15.34 -21.67 -9.15
N PRO A 389 14.36 -22.23 -9.88
CA PRO A 389 14.62 -22.86 -11.19
C PRO A 389 15.18 -21.87 -12.21
N TRP A 390 14.67 -20.63 -12.22
CA TRP A 390 15.14 -19.58 -13.12
C TRP A 390 16.56 -19.13 -12.82
N ILE A 391 16.95 -19.12 -11.54
CA ILE A 391 18.34 -18.87 -11.16
C ILE A 391 19.25 -19.94 -11.76
N PHE A 392 18.87 -21.22 -11.72
CA PHE A 392 19.63 -22.30 -12.37
C PHE A 392 19.65 -22.21 -13.89
N VAL A 393 18.53 -21.89 -14.54
CA VAL A 393 18.49 -21.71 -16.00
C VAL A 393 19.38 -20.54 -16.42
N LEU A 394 19.33 -19.42 -15.72
CA LEU A 394 20.18 -18.26 -15.98
C LEU A 394 21.66 -18.59 -15.77
N THR A 395 22.04 -19.25 -14.67
CA THR A 395 23.44 -19.61 -14.42
C THR A 395 23.97 -20.57 -15.48
N LEU A 396 23.19 -21.57 -15.90
CA LEU A 396 23.56 -22.47 -17.00
C LEU A 396 23.67 -21.73 -18.33
N ALA A 397 22.73 -20.83 -18.65
CA ALA A 397 22.78 -20.03 -19.87
C ALA A 397 24.04 -19.14 -19.91
N TRP A 398 24.39 -18.50 -18.78
CA TRP A 398 25.62 -17.74 -18.65
C TRP A 398 26.87 -18.61 -18.77
N LEU A 399 26.88 -19.81 -18.18
CA LEU A 399 27.98 -20.76 -18.30
C LEU A 399 28.20 -21.17 -19.77
N VAL A 400 27.12 -21.49 -20.49
CA VAL A 400 27.16 -21.82 -21.93
C VAL A 400 27.65 -20.62 -22.75
N ALA A 401 27.19 -19.41 -22.45
CA ALA A 401 27.65 -18.20 -23.14
C ALA A 401 29.16 -17.96 -22.92
N VAL A 402 29.65 -18.12 -21.69
CA VAL A 402 31.08 -18.00 -21.36
C VAL A 402 31.90 -19.08 -22.07
N LEU A 403 31.43 -20.33 -22.09
CA LEU A 403 32.10 -21.42 -22.82
C LEU A 403 32.15 -21.15 -24.33
N TYR A 404 31.06 -20.63 -24.91
CA TYR A 404 31.01 -20.25 -26.32
C TYR A 404 32.03 -19.14 -26.64
N LEU A 405 32.11 -18.10 -25.81
CA LEU A 405 33.10 -17.03 -25.97
C LEU A 405 34.54 -17.53 -25.79
N ALA A 406 34.78 -18.40 -24.80
CA ALA A 406 36.09 -19.02 -24.59
C ALA A 406 36.50 -19.88 -25.79
N PHE A 407 35.60 -20.71 -26.32
CA PHE A 407 35.84 -21.49 -27.52
C PHE A 407 36.13 -20.60 -28.74
N GLY A 408 35.34 -19.53 -28.92
CA GLY A 408 35.54 -18.54 -29.97
C GLY A 408 36.86 -17.77 -29.88
N ALA A 409 37.42 -17.59 -28.67
CA ALA A 409 38.72 -16.95 -28.45
C ALA A 409 39.90 -17.92 -28.60
N ILE A 410 39.75 -19.18 -28.17
CA ILE A 410 40.79 -20.20 -28.26
C ILE A 410 40.94 -20.71 -29.70
N TRP A 411 39.85 -20.89 -30.43
CA TRP A 411 39.87 -21.46 -31.78
C TRP A 411 40.76 -20.69 -32.79
N PRO A 412 40.72 -19.35 -32.86
CA PRO A 412 41.65 -18.58 -33.69
C PRO A 412 43.10 -18.70 -33.21
N LEU A 413 43.32 -18.79 -31.90
CA LEU A 413 44.66 -18.88 -31.31
C LEU A 413 45.30 -20.23 -31.64
N ASP A 414 44.56 -21.33 -31.52
CA ASP A 414 44.99 -22.64 -31.97
C ASP A 414 45.16 -22.72 -33.49
N TRP A 415 44.28 -22.08 -34.27
CA TRP A 415 44.45 -21.98 -35.72
C TRP A 415 45.73 -21.24 -36.11
N THR A 416 46.02 -20.09 -35.46
CA THR A 416 47.27 -19.34 -35.70
C THR A 416 48.49 -20.12 -35.23
N HIS A 417 48.41 -20.82 -34.10
CA HIS A 417 49.47 -21.66 -33.56
C HIS A 417 49.78 -22.84 -34.50
N MET A 418 48.76 -23.60 -34.91
CA MET A 418 48.90 -24.70 -35.89
C MET A 418 49.44 -24.19 -37.23
N ARG A 419 48.94 -23.06 -37.75
CA ARG A 419 49.42 -22.45 -39.00
C ARG A 419 50.89 -22.03 -38.90
N SER A 420 51.32 -21.51 -37.75
CA SER A 420 52.72 -21.12 -37.52
C SER A 420 53.66 -22.33 -37.53
N HIS A 421 53.25 -23.45 -36.95
CA HIS A 421 54.02 -24.70 -36.96
C HIS A 421 54.05 -25.36 -38.35
N TRP A 422 52.94 -25.30 -39.09
CA TRP A 422 52.88 -25.85 -40.45
C TRP A 422 53.76 -25.06 -41.45
N LEU A 423 53.79 -23.72 -41.31
CA LEU A 423 54.68 -22.86 -42.11
C LEU A 423 56.17 -23.04 -41.74
N ARG A 424 56.50 -23.32 -40.46
CA ARG A 424 57.89 -23.64 -40.05
C ARG A 424 58.37 -25.01 -40.56
N GLY A 425 57.49 -26.01 -40.64
CA GLY A 425 57.84 -27.34 -41.19
C GLY A 425 58.24 -27.30 -42.68
N GLY A 426 57.63 -26.42 -43.47
CA GLY A 426 57.96 -26.23 -44.90
C GLY A 426 59.13 -25.27 -45.16
N ALA A 427 59.39 -24.32 -44.25
CA ALA A 427 60.45 -23.31 -44.45
C ALA A 427 61.87 -23.92 -44.50
N HIS A 428 62.11 -25.00 -43.77
CA HIS A 428 63.41 -25.69 -43.77
C HIS A 428 63.67 -26.52 -45.04
N GLN A 429 62.64 -26.94 -45.79
CA GLN A 429 62.85 -27.64 -47.06
C GLN A 429 63.15 -26.67 -48.21
N TRP A 430 62.47 -25.51 -48.24
CA TRP A 430 62.64 -24.53 -49.32
C TRP A 430 64.02 -23.82 -49.26
N GLN A 431 64.50 -23.46 -48.07
CA GLN A 431 65.82 -22.82 -47.92
C GLN A 431 66.97 -23.78 -48.28
N CYS A 432 66.86 -25.06 -47.91
CA CYS A 432 67.86 -26.08 -48.26
C CYS A 432 67.88 -26.41 -49.76
N MET A 433 66.73 -26.31 -50.44
CA MET A 433 66.64 -26.56 -51.88
C MET A 433 67.26 -25.43 -52.70
N TRP A 434 67.00 -24.17 -52.35
CA TRP A 434 67.67 -23.03 -52.99
C TRP A 434 69.16 -22.99 -52.68
N TYR A 435 69.59 -23.37 -51.47
CA TYR A 435 71.01 -23.47 -51.14
C TYR A 435 71.71 -24.56 -51.98
N LYS A 436 71.08 -25.73 -52.19
CA LYS A 436 71.60 -26.79 -53.09
C LYS A 436 71.64 -26.39 -54.56
N VAL A 437 70.66 -25.62 -55.04
CA VAL A 437 70.60 -25.13 -56.43
C VAL A 437 71.60 -23.97 -56.67
N MET A 438 71.78 -23.09 -55.69
CA MET A 438 72.66 -21.91 -55.81
C MET A 438 74.14 -22.20 -55.54
N THR A 439 74.48 -23.22 -54.75
CA THR A 439 75.87 -23.48 -54.34
C THR A 439 76.56 -24.63 -55.06
N GLY A 440 75.86 -25.44 -55.85
CA GLY A 440 76.46 -26.40 -56.79
C GLY A 440 77.47 -27.40 -56.21
N ARG A 441 77.50 -27.64 -54.89
CA ARG A 441 78.45 -28.55 -54.24
C ARG A 441 77.79 -29.86 -53.82
N LYS A 442 78.32 -30.97 -54.35
CA LYS A 442 78.10 -32.33 -53.82
C LYS A 442 78.64 -32.41 -52.40
N GLY A 443 77.86 -32.99 -51.49
CA GLY A 443 78.13 -33.04 -50.06
C GLY A 443 79.42 -33.79 -49.72
N MET A 444 80.10 -33.30 -48.68
CA MET A 444 81.07 -34.07 -47.89
C MET A 444 80.74 -33.85 -46.41
N GLU A 445 80.64 -34.96 -45.69
CA GLU A 445 80.31 -35.04 -44.27
C GLU A 445 81.45 -34.47 -43.41
N LEU A 446 81.10 -33.59 -42.47
CA LEU A 446 81.99 -33.03 -41.45
C LEU A 446 82.20 -34.05 -40.32
N VAL A 447 83.09 -35.01 -40.53
CA VAL A 447 83.64 -35.88 -39.46
C VAL A 447 85.13 -35.59 -39.29
N GLU A 448 85.49 -34.34 -39.02
CA GLU A 448 86.87 -33.96 -38.65
C GLU A 448 86.91 -32.50 -38.16
N TYR A 449 86.42 -32.21 -36.95
CA TYR A 449 86.76 -30.93 -36.30
C TYR A 449 86.83 -30.95 -34.76
N PHE A 450 86.82 -32.14 -34.13
CA PHE A 450 87.06 -32.24 -32.67
C PHE A 450 88.11 -33.31 -32.35
N GLY A 451 89.35 -33.01 -32.71
CA GLY A 451 90.56 -33.66 -32.19
C GLY A 451 91.32 -32.72 -31.27
N ARG A 452 91.27 -32.98 -29.96
CA ARG A 452 91.94 -32.32 -28.82
C ARG A 452 93.30 -31.63 -29.10
N LYS A 453 93.37 -30.30 -28.90
CA LYS A 453 94.13 -29.60 -27.83
C LYS A 453 93.89 -28.10 -27.91
#